data_AF-A0A352DQN6-F1
#
_entry.id   AF-A0A352DQN6-F1
#
_cell.length_a   1.000
_cell.length_b   1.000
_cell.length_c   1.000
_cell.angle_alpha   90.00
_cell.angle_beta   90.00
_cell.angle_gamma   90.00
#
_symmetry.space_group_name_H-M   'P 1'
#
loop_
_entity.id
_entity.type
_entity.pdbx_description
1 polymer ?
#
loop_
_entity_poly.entity_id
_entity_poly.type
_entity_poly.pdbx_seq_one_letter_code
_entity_poly.pdbx_strand_id
1 'polypeptide(L)' 'CGISGDLTCDRSLDAFDMVLCRRVLADELKLKGLALSNSDMNGDSKTDVADAVKLQRFLLGMPDKTE' A
#
# COMPACT_ATOMS: atom_id res chain seq x y z
N CYS A 1 -4.77 10.81 5.41
CA CYS A 1 -5.14 9.41 5.13
C CYS A 1 -6.58 9.29 4.66
N GLY A 2 -6.77 8.71 3.48
CA GLY A 2 -8.07 8.42 2.84
C GLY A 2 -7.95 7.99 1.38
N ILE A 3 -6.74 7.71 0.91
CA ILE A 3 -6.41 7.27 -0.44
C ILE A 3 -5.88 5.85 -0.30
N SER A 4 -6.41 4.90 -1.06
CA SER A 4 -5.90 3.52 -1.05
C SER A 4 -4.43 3.52 -1.51
N GLY A 5 -3.57 2.88 -0.74
CA GLY A 5 -2.12 2.86 -0.93
C GLY A 5 -1.34 4.01 -0.29
N ASP A 6 -1.99 5.05 0.26
CA ASP A 6 -1.33 6.16 0.98
C ASP A 6 -1.03 5.69 2.42
N LEU A 7 0.15 5.12 2.62
CA LEU A 7 0.62 4.60 3.91
C LEU A 7 1.21 5.71 4.78
N THR A 8 1.75 6.77 4.17
CA THR A 8 2.34 7.92 4.88
C THR A 8 1.28 8.88 5.43
N CYS A 9 0.04 8.77 4.96
CA CYS A 9 -1.08 9.67 5.22
C CYS A 9 -0.92 11.09 4.66
N ASP A 10 0.01 11.32 3.74
CA ASP A 10 0.38 12.65 3.25
C ASP A 10 -0.48 13.14 2.08
N ARG A 11 -1.45 12.31 1.64
CA ARG A 11 -2.35 12.54 0.49
C ARG A 11 -1.66 12.48 -0.88
N SER A 12 -0.42 12.02 -0.93
CA SER A 12 0.28 11.65 -2.15
C SER A 12 0.33 10.13 -2.22
N LEU A 13 0.52 9.61 -3.43
CA LEU A 13 0.79 8.20 -3.62
C LEU A 13 2.09 8.08 -4.40
N ASP A 14 3.18 7.78 -3.70
CA ASP A 14 4.51 7.81 -4.30
C ASP A 14 5.45 6.73 -3.75
N ALA A 15 6.75 6.86 -4.04
CA ALA A 15 7.75 5.89 -3.63
C ALA A 15 7.94 5.80 -2.10
N PHE A 16 7.58 6.84 -1.34
CA PHE A 16 7.66 6.81 0.13
C PHE A 16 6.64 5.85 0.72
N ASP A 17 5.44 5.73 0.14
CA ASP A 17 4.46 4.72 0.54
C ASP A 17 4.99 3.30 0.29
N MET A 18 5.70 3.10 -0.82
CA MET A 18 6.34 1.82 -1.14
C MET A 18 7.46 1.47 -0.14
N VAL A 19 8.21 2.47 0.32
CA VAL A 19 9.22 2.27 1.39
C VAL A 19 8.55 1.85 2.69
N LEU A 20 7.45 2.52 3.09
CA LEU A 20 6.70 2.13 4.28
C LEU A 20 6.14 0.71 4.15
N CYS A 21 5.54 0.39 3.01
CA CYS A 21 4.97 -0.93 2.74
C CYS A 21 6.01 -2.04 2.95
N ARG A 22 7.22 -1.87 2.42
CA ARG A 22 8.32 -2.84 2.62
C ARG A 22 8.73 -3.01 4.08
N ARG A 23 8.77 -1.91 4.86
CA ARG A 23 9.09 -1.97 6.30
C ARG A 23 8.02 -2.72 7.08
N VAL A 24 6.76 -2.62 6.66
CA VAL A 24 5.65 -3.38 7.24
C VAL A 24 5.77 -4.86 6.90
N LEU A 25 6.09 -5.20 5.65
CA LEU A 25 6.33 -6.58 5.22
C LEU A 25 7.56 -7.22 5.89
N ALA A 26 8.55 -6.41 6.27
CA ALA A 26 9.72 -6.84 7.01
C ALA A 26 9.50 -6.91 8.54
N ASP A 27 8.27 -6.71 9.02
CA ASP A 27 7.92 -6.63 10.45
C ASP A 27 8.67 -5.54 11.24
N GLU A 28 9.34 -4.61 10.56
CA GLU A 28 10.04 -3.47 11.18
C GLU A 28 9.07 -2.38 11.66
N LEU A 29 7.88 -2.32 11.07
CA LEU A 29 6.87 -1.31 11.32
C LEU A 29 5.47 -1.94 11.38
N LYS A 30 4.65 -1.52 12.34
CA LYS A 30 3.23 -1.88 12.39
C LYS A 30 2.35 -0.68 12.06
N LEU A 31 1.57 -0.79 11.00
CA LEU A 31 0.56 0.22 10.65
C LEU A 31 -0.60 0.20 11.65
N LYS A 32 -1.25 1.34 11.79
CA LYS A 32 -2.43 1.52 12.66
C LYS A 32 -3.43 2.46 12.01
N GLY A 33 -4.70 2.32 12.41
CA GLY A 33 -5.77 3.22 11.99
C GLY A 33 -5.93 3.26 10.47
N LEU A 34 -6.07 4.46 9.92
CA LEU A 34 -6.33 4.64 8.50
C LEU A 34 -5.18 4.15 7.60
N ALA A 35 -3.93 4.21 8.04
CA ALA A 35 -2.80 3.71 7.25
C ALA A 35 -2.88 2.18 7.04
N LEU A 36 -3.39 1.44 8.03
CA LEU A 36 -3.64 0.00 7.91
C LEU A 36 -4.81 -0.29 6.96
N SER A 37 -5.84 0.54 6.97
CA SER A 37 -6.94 0.42 6.01
C SER A 37 -6.52 0.77 4.59
N ASN A 38 -5.56 1.69 4.43
CA ASN A 38 -5.05 2.09 3.13
C ASN A 38 -4.06 1.06 2.56
N SER A 39 -3.37 0.30 3.40
CA SER A 39 -2.39 -0.69 2.96
C SER A 39 -3.00 -1.95 2.36
N ASP A 40 -4.27 -2.24 2.64
CA ASP A 40 -5.07 -3.28 1.98
C ASP A 40 -5.59 -2.74 0.64
N MET A 41 -4.77 -2.84 -0.41
CA MET A 41 -5.09 -2.35 -1.76
C MET A 41 -5.88 -3.39 -2.57
N ASN A 42 -5.78 -4.66 -2.21
CA ASN A 42 -6.48 -5.76 -2.90
C ASN A 42 -7.85 -6.08 -2.27
N GLY A 43 -8.13 -5.58 -1.06
CA GLY A 43 -9.40 -5.76 -0.34
C GLY A 43 -9.52 -7.10 0.39
N ASP A 44 -8.42 -7.80 0.64
CA ASP A 44 -8.40 -9.14 1.26
C ASP A 44 -8.26 -9.11 2.79
N SER A 45 -8.30 -7.90 3.37
CA SER A 45 -8.12 -7.63 4.82
C SER A 45 -6.75 -8.02 5.36
N LYS A 46 -5.74 -8.16 4.49
CA LYS A 46 -4.35 -8.36 4.86
C LYS A 46 -3.52 -7.20 4.31
N THR A 47 -2.29 -7.14 4.77
CA THR A 47 -1.28 -6.24 4.21
C THR A 47 -0.08 -7.11 3.92
N ASP A 48 0.00 -7.57 2.67
CA ASP A 48 0.99 -8.52 2.24
C ASP A 48 1.64 -8.14 0.90
N VAL A 49 2.39 -9.08 0.32
CA VAL A 49 3.14 -8.84 -0.91
C VAL A 49 2.21 -8.51 -2.08
N ALA A 50 0.96 -8.98 -2.09
CA ALA A 50 -0.01 -8.66 -3.14
C ALA A 50 -0.33 -7.15 -3.16
N ASP A 51 -0.47 -6.53 -1.99
CA ASP A 51 -0.67 -5.08 -1.89
C ASP A 51 0.54 -4.29 -2.37
N ALA A 52 1.75 -4.74 -2.01
CA ALA A 52 2.99 -4.11 -2.48
C ALA A 52 3.14 -4.19 -4.00
N VAL A 53 2.76 -5.32 -4.61
CA VAL A 53 2.76 -5.48 -6.07
C VAL A 53 1.72 -4.57 -6.72
N LYS A 54 0.53 -4.43 -6.11
CA LYS A 54 -0.53 -3.54 -6.58
C LYS A 54 -0.13 -2.07 -6.50
N LEU A 55 0.45 -1.65 -5.38
CA LEU A 55 1.02 -0.32 -5.18
C LEU A 55 2.09 -0.02 -6.25
N GLN A 56 3.02 -0.96 -6.47
CA GLN A 56 4.07 -0.80 -7.48
C GLN A 56 3.49 -0.65 -8.89
N ARG A 57 2.48 -1.44 -9.26
CA ARG A 57 1.82 -1.34 -10.57
C ARG A 57 1.12 0.01 -10.74
N PHE A 58 0.46 0.49 -9.70
CA PHE A 58 -0.18 1.80 -9.71
C PHE A 58 0.86 2.91 -9.94
N LEU A 59 1.98 2.88 -9.21
CA LEU A 59 3.07 3.86 -9.37
C LEU A 59 3.70 3.84 -10.77
N LEU A 60 3.69 2.69 -11.45
CA LEU A 60 4.14 2.52 -12.82
C LEU A 60 3.09 2.88 -13.88
N GLY A 61 1.87 3.27 -13.47
CA GLY A 61 0.76 3.55 -14.38
C GLY A 61 0.24 2.31 -15.11
N MET A 62 0.47 1.11 -14.57
CA MET A 62 0.01 -0.13 -15.19
C MET A 62 -1.43 -0.42 -14.78
N PRO A 63 -2.31 -0.82 -15.72
CA PRO A 63 -3.68 -1.19 -15.39
C PRO A 63 -3.73 -2.46 -14.54
N ASP A 64 -4.69 -2.52 -13.61
CA ASP A 64 -4.96 -3.71 -12.81
C ASP A 64 -5.46 -4.83 -13.74
N LYS A 65 -4.76 -5.97 -13.75
CA LYS A 65 -5.19 -7.12 -14.56
C LYS A 65 -6.36 -7.78 -13.86
N THR A 66 -7.57 -7.38 -14.26
CA THR A 66 -8.78 -8.15 -14.01
C THR A 66 -8.76 -9.34 -14.98
N GLU A 67 -8.33 -10.51 -14.49
CA GLU A 67 -8.59 -11.80 -15.14
C GLU A 67 -9.87 -12.41 -14.58
#